data_AF-A0A8T1FM04-F1
#
_entry.id   AF-A0A8T1FM04-F1
#
_cell.length_a   1.000
_cell.length_b   1.000
_cell.length_c   1.000
_cell.angle_alpha   90.00
_cell.angle_beta   90.00
_cell.angle_gamma   90.00
#
_symmetry.space_group_name_H-M   'P 1'
#
loop_
_entity.id
_entity.type
_entity.pdbx_description
1 polymer ?
#
loop_
_entity_poly.entity_id
_entity_poly.type
_entity_poly.pdbx_seq_one_letter_code
_entity_poly.pdbx_strand_id
1 'polypeptide(L)'
;MVNCERSPSRKDNPRSKKRIPTYVIRKEEARALEEEVQALHKQLAALQDAKDTASIKLSTTKNQILREYLHTQELAIASTSAMLFNHLSNQPDNPIKAHIHLPKHQAARRETLVNMKNDKFRQCHEYLAARSRSLDMTKDHFSVDQYEDTDGNLISALVLTEELKKSAGSEKSSSDWSQDDSEGEEECVVVMRRVVFTKIHNPNFEVPENALIDISERVTQWAKVMMQAIQDVIDTQS
;
A
#
# COMPACT_ATOMS: atom_id res chain seq x y z
N MET A 1 118.68 -37.52 20.12
CA MET A 1 117.57 -36.78 19.48
C MET A 1 116.30 -37.54 19.82
N VAL A 2 115.42 -36.91 20.59
CA VAL A 2 114.15 -37.49 21.06
C VAL A 2 113.05 -36.69 20.37
N ASN A 3 112.32 -37.30 19.43
CA ASN A 3 111.11 -36.72 18.86
C ASN A 3 109.92 -37.52 19.37
N CYS A 4 109.13 -36.89 20.23
CA CYS A 4 107.84 -37.38 20.67
C CYS A 4 106.79 -37.00 19.62
N GLU A 5 106.29 -37.98 18.86
CA GLU A 5 105.10 -37.78 18.04
C GLU A 5 103.82 -38.05 18.84
N ARG A 6 102.88 -37.12 18.66
CA ARG A 6 101.60 -36.95 19.32
C ARG A 6 100.60 -38.04 18.89
N SER A 7 100.00 -38.74 19.84
CA SER A 7 98.85 -39.64 19.60
C SER A 7 97.53 -38.87 19.43
N PRO A 8 96.57 -39.36 18.61
CA PRO A 8 95.34 -38.64 18.31
C PRO A 8 94.19 -38.90 19.31
N SER A 9 93.38 -37.86 19.44
CA SER A 9 92.03 -37.69 20.00
C SER A 9 91.23 -38.92 20.46
N ARG A 10 90.70 -38.85 21.69
CA ARG A 10 89.68 -39.76 22.25
C ARG A 10 88.32 -39.47 21.60
N LYS A 11 87.65 -40.51 21.10
CA LYS A 11 86.27 -40.45 20.57
C LYS A 11 85.26 -40.37 21.73
N ASP A 12 84.39 -39.37 21.70
CA ASP A 12 83.26 -39.22 22.62
C ASP A 12 82.19 -40.28 22.32
N ASN A 13 81.81 -41.07 23.34
CA ASN A 13 80.76 -42.07 23.25
C ASN A 13 79.39 -41.40 23.52
N PRO A 14 78.34 -41.61 22.69
CA PRO A 14 77.04 -40.98 22.91
C PRO A 14 76.37 -41.52 24.18
N ARG A 15 75.98 -40.62 25.10
CA ARG A 15 75.31 -40.97 26.36
C ARG A 15 73.95 -41.63 26.07
N SER A 16 73.62 -42.70 26.80
CA SER A 16 72.31 -43.35 26.69
C SER A 16 71.18 -42.38 27.05
N LYS A 17 70.14 -42.34 26.23
CA LYS A 17 68.95 -41.51 26.48
C LYS A 17 68.31 -41.96 27.79
N LYS A 18 68.10 -41.03 28.72
CA LYS A 18 67.43 -41.31 30.00
C LYS A 18 65.96 -41.67 29.72
N ARG A 19 65.49 -42.74 30.38
CA ARG A 19 64.12 -43.25 30.26
C ARG A 19 63.13 -42.24 30.85
N ILE A 20 62.15 -41.81 30.06
CA ILE A 20 61.16 -40.80 30.48
C ILE A 20 60.10 -41.46 31.37
N PRO A 21 59.74 -40.87 32.53
CA PRO A 21 58.70 -41.41 33.40
C PRO A 21 57.31 -41.44 32.73
N THR A 22 56.55 -42.51 32.95
CA THR A 22 55.27 -42.78 32.28
C THR A 22 54.21 -41.70 32.50
N TYR A 23 54.20 -41.02 33.66
CA TYR A 23 53.27 -39.92 33.94
C TYR A 23 53.52 -38.70 33.06
N VAL A 24 54.78 -38.41 32.71
CA VAL A 24 55.14 -37.28 31.83
C VAL A 24 54.59 -37.54 30.43
N ILE A 25 54.78 -38.77 29.92
CA ILE A 25 54.25 -39.19 28.62
C ILE A 25 52.72 -39.06 28.59
N ARG A 26 52.02 -39.59 29.60
CA ARG A 26 50.54 -39.50 29.66
C ARG A 26 50.02 -38.06 29.77
N LYS A 27 50.74 -37.19 30.47
CA LYS A 27 50.37 -35.78 30.61
C LYS A 27 50.58 -35.03 29.30
N GLU A 28 51.63 -35.35 28.56
CA GLU A 28 51.88 -34.81 27.22
C GLU A 28 50.87 -35.33 26.21
N GLU A 29 50.55 -36.63 26.23
CA GLU A 29 49.49 -37.23 25.40
C GLU A 29 48.11 -36.60 25.68
N ALA A 30 47.75 -36.42 26.96
CA ALA A 30 46.50 -35.76 27.34
C ALA A 30 46.45 -34.31 26.84
N ARG A 31 47.56 -33.56 26.95
CA ARG A 31 47.65 -32.19 26.42
C ARG A 31 47.52 -32.17 24.89
N ALA A 32 48.19 -33.08 24.19
CA ALA A 32 48.12 -33.18 22.74
C ALA A 32 46.68 -33.46 22.28
N LEU A 33 45.96 -34.35 22.98
CA LEU A 33 44.55 -34.62 22.71
C LEU A 33 43.64 -33.42 23.02
N GLU A 34 43.89 -32.67 24.10
CA GLU A 34 43.17 -31.43 24.39
C GLU A 34 43.37 -30.37 23.30
N GLU A 35 44.61 -30.22 22.81
CA GLU A 35 44.93 -29.32 21.69
C GLU A 35 44.22 -29.76 20.40
N GLU A 36 44.17 -31.06 20.11
CA GLU A 36 43.46 -31.61 18.96
C GLU A 36 41.95 -31.38 19.05
N VAL A 37 41.34 -31.63 20.22
CA VAL A 37 39.92 -31.35 20.47
C VAL A 37 39.63 -29.86 20.31
N GLN A 38 40.49 -28.97 20.79
CA GLN A 38 40.34 -27.53 20.57
C GLN A 38 40.47 -27.15 19.10
N ALA A 39 41.40 -27.76 18.35
CA ALA A 39 41.56 -27.53 16.93
C ALA A 39 40.32 -28.00 16.14
N LEU A 40 39.79 -29.18 16.46
CA LEU A 40 38.57 -29.71 15.84
C LEU A 40 37.34 -28.85 16.15
N HIS A 41 37.19 -28.37 17.38
CA HIS A 41 36.10 -27.43 17.71
C HIS A 41 36.20 -26.12 16.92
N LYS A 42 37.42 -25.57 16.75
CA LYS A 42 37.64 -24.39 15.90
C LYS A 42 37.26 -24.65 14.44
N GLN A 43 37.60 -25.83 13.92
CA GLN A 43 37.21 -26.21 12.56
C GLN A 43 35.70 -26.37 12.41
N LEU A 44 35.03 -27.00 13.37
CA LEU A 44 33.58 -27.13 13.36
C LEU A 44 32.89 -25.77 13.42
N ALA A 45 33.34 -24.86 14.28
CA ALA A 45 32.81 -23.49 14.35
C ALA A 45 32.96 -22.76 12.99
N ALA A 46 34.14 -22.84 12.38
CA ALA A 46 34.38 -22.21 11.08
C ALA A 46 33.50 -22.81 9.95
N LEU A 47 33.31 -24.13 9.95
CA LEU A 47 32.43 -24.80 8.99
C LEU A 47 30.96 -24.46 9.21
N GLN A 48 30.52 -24.37 10.47
CA GLN A 48 29.17 -23.96 10.84
C GLN A 48 28.89 -22.53 10.38
N ASP A 49 29.80 -21.59 10.67
CA ASP A 49 29.70 -20.19 10.26
C ASP A 49 29.66 -20.07 8.72
N ALA A 50 30.49 -20.84 8.01
CA ALA A 50 30.50 -20.85 6.55
C ALA A 50 29.15 -21.34 5.99
N LYS A 51 28.58 -22.39 6.58
CA LYS A 51 27.26 -22.93 6.21
C LYS A 51 26.14 -21.92 6.48
N ASP A 52 26.13 -21.29 7.64
CA ASP A 52 25.11 -20.30 8.01
C ASP A 52 25.21 -19.05 7.13
N THR A 53 26.44 -18.59 6.85
CA THR A 53 26.69 -17.49 5.92
C THR A 53 26.20 -17.82 4.50
N ALA A 54 26.41 -19.05 4.02
CA ALA A 54 25.91 -19.49 2.72
C ALA A 54 24.37 -19.56 2.69
N SER A 55 23.75 -20.05 3.78
CA SER A 55 22.29 -20.10 3.93
C SER A 55 21.67 -18.69 3.92
N ILE A 56 22.24 -17.75 4.69
CA ILE A 56 21.80 -16.36 4.72
C ILE A 56 21.93 -15.74 3.33
N LYS A 57 23.08 -15.88 2.66
CA LYS A 57 23.29 -15.36 1.30
C LYS A 57 22.23 -15.88 0.32
N LEU A 58 21.91 -17.17 0.36
CA LEU A 58 20.87 -17.76 -0.48
C LEU A 58 19.47 -17.20 -0.19
N SER A 59 19.14 -16.99 1.09
CA SER A 59 17.87 -16.37 1.47
C SER A 59 17.79 -14.91 0.98
N THR A 60 18.87 -14.15 1.14
CA THR A 60 18.97 -12.76 0.68
C THR A 60 18.80 -12.66 -0.83
N THR A 61 19.43 -13.55 -1.61
CA THR A 61 19.27 -13.54 -3.07
C THR A 61 17.85 -13.92 -3.50
N LYS A 62 17.23 -14.92 -2.87
CA LYS A 62 15.81 -15.27 -3.13
C LYS A 62 14.87 -14.10 -2.83
N ASN A 63 15.04 -13.45 -1.68
CA ASN A 63 14.24 -12.30 -1.30
C ASN A 63 14.43 -11.11 -2.27
N GLN A 64 15.66 -10.91 -2.76
CA GLN A 64 15.95 -9.89 -3.76
C GLN A 64 15.17 -10.14 -5.06
N ILE A 65 15.20 -11.38 -5.58
CA ILE A 65 14.46 -11.77 -6.79
C ILE A 65 12.95 -11.57 -6.61
N LEU A 66 12.41 -11.98 -5.45
CA LEU A 66 10.98 -11.79 -5.16
C LEU A 66 10.58 -10.31 -5.13
N ARG A 67 11.42 -9.45 -4.54
CA ARG A 67 11.19 -8.00 -4.52
C ARG A 67 11.26 -7.40 -5.92
N GLU A 68 12.22 -7.82 -6.74
CA GLU A 68 12.31 -7.38 -8.14
C GLU A 68 11.07 -7.79 -8.95
N TYR A 69 10.55 -8.99 -8.72
CA TYR A 69 9.33 -9.45 -9.35
C TYR A 69 8.10 -8.64 -8.90
N LEU A 70 7.93 -8.42 -7.59
CA LEU A 70 6.85 -7.58 -7.06
C LEU A 70 6.90 -6.16 -7.62
N HIS A 71 8.09 -5.55 -7.66
CA HIS A 71 8.26 -4.21 -8.21
C HIS A 71 7.89 -4.13 -9.70
N THR A 72 8.25 -5.16 -10.47
CA THR A 72 7.88 -5.28 -11.88
C THR A 72 6.36 -5.38 -12.04
N GLN A 73 5.70 -6.16 -11.20
CA GLN A 73 4.24 -6.28 -11.20
C GLN A 73 3.56 -4.97 -10.82
N GLU A 74 4.03 -4.28 -9.78
CA GLU A 74 3.53 -2.96 -9.37
C GLU A 74 3.65 -1.96 -10.52
N LEU A 75 4.76 -1.96 -11.25
CA LEU A 75 4.95 -1.07 -12.39
C LEU A 75 3.99 -1.39 -13.55
N ALA A 76 3.73 -2.68 -13.82
CA ALA A 76 2.73 -3.09 -14.81
C ALA A 76 1.30 -2.68 -14.40
N ILE A 77 0.95 -2.82 -13.11
CA ILE A 77 -0.32 -2.37 -12.55
C ILE A 77 -0.44 -0.85 -12.65
N ALA A 78 0.62 -0.11 -12.30
CA ALA A 78 0.65 1.34 -12.39
C ALA A 78 0.50 1.82 -13.84
N SER A 79 1.18 1.17 -14.79
CA SER A 79 1.05 1.45 -16.22
C SER A 79 -0.38 1.22 -16.71
N THR A 80 -0.97 0.07 -16.37
CA THR A 80 -2.36 -0.26 -16.70
C THR A 80 -3.33 0.74 -16.07
N SER A 81 -3.11 1.11 -14.81
CA SER A 81 -3.93 2.10 -14.09
C SER A 81 -3.86 3.47 -14.76
N ALA A 82 -2.68 3.90 -15.20
CA ALA A 82 -2.52 5.16 -15.93
C ALA A 82 -3.25 5.14 -17.28
N MET A 83 -3.16 4.03 -18.03
CA MET A 83 -3.91 3.85 -19.28
C MET A 83 -5.43 3.90 -19.03
N LEU A 84 -5.92 3.19 -18.02
CA LEU A 84 -7.33 3.20 -17.64
C LEU A 84 -7.80 4.58 -17.19
N PHE A 85 -7.01 5.30 -16.37
CA PHE A 85 -7.33 6.64 -15.91
C PHE A 85 -7.43 7.62 -17.07
N ASN A 86 -6.47 7.60 -18.00
CA ASN A 86 -6.49 8.44 -19.19
C ASN A 86 -7.70 8.12 -20.09
N HIS A 87 -7.98 6.83 -20.28
CA HIS A 87 -9.15 6.36 -21.02
C HIS A 87 -10.45 6.88 -20.38
N LEU A 88 -10.66 6.64 -19.09
CA LEU A 88 -11.84 7.05 -18.32
C LEU A 88 -12.03 8.57 -18.26
N SER A 89 -10.92 9.32 -18.13
CA SER A 89 -10.95 10.79 -18.07
C SER A 89 -11.38 11.41 -19.40
N ASN A 90 -11.03 10.77 -20.51
CA ASN A 90 -11.30 11.24 -21.87
C ASN A 90 -12.46 10.50 -22.56
N GLN A 91 -13.24 9.68 -21.85
CA GLN A 91 -14.36 8.95 -22.45
C GLN A 91 -15.51 9.89 -22.84
N PRO A 92 -15.95 9.90 -24.11
CA PRO A 92 -17.18 10.60 -24.54
C PRO A 92 -18.46 9.91 -24.01
N ASP A 93 -18.37 8.62 -23.67
CA ASP A 93 -19.49 7.80 -23.20
C ASP A 93 -19.70 7.83 -21.68
N ASN A 94 -18.88 8.58 -20.93
CA ASN A 94 -19.17 8.83 -19.52
C ASN A 94 -20.51 9.59 -19.44
N PRO A 95 -21.59 9.02 -18.87
CA PRO A 95 -22.91 9.66 -18.91
C PRO A 95 -22.96 10.99 -18.17
N ILE A 96 -22.02 11.22 -17.25
CA ILE A 96 -21.83 12.49 -16.53
C ILE A 96 -21.16 13.55 -17.42
N LYS A 97 -20.28 13.15 -18.35
CA LYS A 97 -19.50 14.04 -19.23
C LYS A 97 -19.96 13.98 -20.71
N ALA A 98 -21.04 13.27 -20.99
CA ALA A 98 -21.53 13.03 -22.34
C ALA A 98 -21.95 14.34 -23.03
N HIS A 99 -21.46 14.54 -24.25
CA HIS A 99 -21.78 15.72 -25.04
C HIS A 99 -23.26 15.75 -25.42
N ILE A 100 -23.94 16.86 -25.13
CA ILE A 100 -25.34 17.08 -25.51
C ILE A 100 -25.45 18.16 -26.57
N HIS A 101 -26.04 17.82 -27.71
CA HIS A 101 -26.29 18.78 -28.79
C HIS A 101 -27.66 19.41 -28.60
N LEU A 102 -27.68 20.72 -28.34
CA LEU A 102 -28.90 21.46 -28.07
C LEU A 102 -29.26 22.40 -29.22
N PRO A 103 -30.55 22.50 -29.59
CA PRO A 103 -30.99 23.43 -30.62
C PRO A 103 -30.86 24.90 -30.19
N LYS A 104 -30.74 25.79 -31.17
CA LYS A 104 -30.57 27.25 -30.95
C LYS A 104 -31.83 27.90 -30.38
N HIS A 105 -33.02 27.45 -30.78
CA HIS A 105 -34.29 28.00 -30.33
C HIS A 105 -34.64 27.56 -28.90
N GLN A 106 -35.04 28.51 -28.04
CA GLN A 106 -35.27 28.27 -26.61
C GLN A 106 -36.35 27.22 -26.33
N ALA A 107 -37.48 27.25 -27.04
CA ALA A 107 -38.57 26.31 -26.81
C ALA A 107 -38.17 24.87 -27.17
N ALA A 108 -37.53 24.69 -28.33
CA ALA A 108 -37.03 23.40 -28.81
C ALA A 108 -35.91 22.86 -27.90
N ARG A 109 -35.07 23.75 -27.34
CA ARG A 109 -34.04 23.38 -26.37
C ARG A 109 -34.65 22.83 -25.09
N ARG A 110 -35.65 23.53 -24.55
CA ARG A 110 -36.34 23.09 -23.33
C ARG A 110 -37.03 21.74 -23.54
N GLU A 111 -37.71 21.56 -24.67
CA GLU A 111 -38.35 20.31 -25.03
C GLU A 111 -37.35 19.16 -25.11
N THR A 112 -36.21 19.37 -25.79
CA THR A 112 -35.13 18.39 -25.89
C THR A 112 -34.57 18.03 -24.52
N LEU A 113 -34.31 19.01 -23.66
CA LEU A 113 -33.80 18.80 -22.30
C LEU A 113 -34.80 18.03 -21.42
N VAL A 114 -36.10 18.35 -21.51
CA VAL A 114 -37.15 17.64 -20.76
C VAL A 114 -37.24 16.18 -21.21
N ASN A 115 -37.18 15.94 -22.52
CA ASN A 115 -37.23 14.59 -23.08
C ASN A 115 -36.01 13.75 -22.67
N MET A 116 -34.83 14.35 -22.58
CA MET A 116 -33.60 13.66 -22.16
C MET A 116 -33.45 13.50 -20.65
N LYS A 117 -34.20 14.24 -19.84
CA LYS A 117 -34.01 14.36 -18.38
C LYS A 117 -33.93 12.99 -17.70
N ASN A 118 -35.00 12.20 -17.80
CA ASN A 118 -35.12 10.95 -17.05
C ASN A 118 -34.10 9.91 -17.49
N ASP A 119 -33.81 9.84 -18.79
CA ASP A 119 -32.82 8.91 -19.34
C ASP A 119 -31.41 9.27 -18.88
N LYS A 120 -31.07 10.56 -18.86
CA LYS A 120 -29.79 11.03 -18.31
C LYS A 120 -29.65 10.74 -16.83
N PHE A 121 -30.70 10.97 -16.03
CA PHE A 121 -30.67 10.62 -14.60
C PHE A 121 -30.45 9.13 -14.38
N ARG A 122 -31.16 8.27 -15.12
CA ARG A 122 -31.00 6.81 -15.01
C ARG A 122 -29.58 6.36 -15.38
N GLN A 123 -29.05 6.81 -16.52
CA GLN A 123 -27.70 6.47 -16.97
C GLN A 123 -26.62 6.95 -15.99
N CYS A 124 -26.73 8.19 -15.51
CA CYS A 124 -25.81 8.73 -14.51
C CYS A 124 -25.88 7.94 -13.19
N HIS A 125 -27.08 7.57 -12.77
CA HIS A 125 -27.29 6.77 -11.56
C HIS A 125 -26.64 5.38 -11.68
N GLU A 126 -26.90 4.66 -12.78
CA GLU A 126 -26.31 3.33 -13.04
C GLU A 126 -24.79 3.40 -13.08
N TYR A 127 -24.24 4.40 -13.76
CA TYR A 127 -22.80 4.61 -13.83
C TYR A 127 -22.18 4.94 -12.47
N LEU A 128 -22.79 5.84 -11.69
CA LEU A 128 -22.30 6.18 -10.35
C LEU A 128 -22.37 4.98 -9.41
N ALA A 129 -23.46 4.21 -9.46
CA ALA A 129 -23.62 2.99 -8.66
C ALA A 129 -22.58 1.92 -9.02
N ALA A 130 -22.26 1.77 -10.31
CA ALA A 130 -21.20 0.87 -10.76
C ALA A 130 -19.81 1.38 -10.32
N ARG A 131 -19.55 2.69 -10.48
CA ARG A 131 -18.28 3.34 -10.12
C ARG A 131 -18.03 3.34 -8.61
N SER A 132 -19.08 3.41 -7.78
CA SER A 132 -18.95 3.42 -6.33
C SER A 132 -18.83 2.02 -5.70
N ARG A 133 -19.07 0.94 -6.46
CA ARG A 133 -19.09 -0.44 -5.92
C ARG A 133 -17.76 -0.87 -5.27
N SER A 134 -16.64 -0.37 -5.76
CA SER A 134 -15.31 -0.69 -5.22
C SER A 134 -14.79 0.34 -4.21
N LEU A 135 -15.59 1.36 -3.90
CA LEU A 135 -15.22 2.34 -2.88
C LEU A 135 -15.49 1.74 -1.50
N ASP A 136 -14.65 2.10 -0.55
CA ASP A 136 -14.88 1.80 0.84
C ASP A 136 -15.79 2.91 1.40
N MET A 137 -17.11 2.69 1.41
CA MET A 137 -18.08 3.69 1.85
C MET A 137 -17.95 4.07 3.34
N THR A 138 -17.09 3.39 4.12
CA THR A 138 -16.76 3.79 5.49
C THR A 138 -15.73 4.93 5.56
N LYS A 139 -15.18 5.33 4.41
CA LYS A 139 -14.24 6.44 4.27
C LYS A 139 -14.84 7.56 3.43
N ASP A 140 -14.44 8.79 3.72
CA ASP A 140 -14.79 9.96 2.92
C ASP A 140 -14.36 9.79 1.46
N HIS A 141 -15.32 9.88 0.54
CA HIS A 141 -15.07 9.89 -0.90
C HIS A 141 -15.73 11.10 -1.55
N PHE A 142 -14.91 11.90 -2.24
CA PHE A 142 -15.37 13.00 -3.08
C PHE A 142 -14.67 12.98 -4.43
N SER A 143 -15.38 13.37 -5.48
CA SER A 143 -14.83 13.57 -6.83
C SER A 143 -15.09 15.02 -7.23
N VAL A 144 -14.02 15.73 -7.62
CA VAL A 144 -14.13 17.09 -8.17
C VAL A 144 -13.72 17.04 -9.63
N ASP A 145 -14.61 17.45 -10.51
CA ASP A 145 -14.26 17.77 -11.90
C ASP A 145 -14.19 19.29 -12.04
N GLN A 146 -13.03 19.79 -12.45
CA GLN A 146 -12.81 21.22 -12.74
C GLN A 146 -12.75 21.42 -14.26
N TYR A 147 -13.36 22.50 -14.72
CA TYR A 147 -13.46 22.88 -16.13
C TYR A 147 -13.17 24.37 -16.25
N GLU A 148 -12.60 24.76 -17.38
CA GLU A 148 -12.47 26.15 -17.76
C GLU A 148 -13.47 26.45 -18.89
N ASP A 149 -14.28 27.49 -18.70
CA ASP A 149 -15.20 27.99 -19.73
C ASP A 149 -14.42 28.73 -20.83
N THR A 150 -15.05 28.98 -21.98
CA THR A 150 -14.44 29.76 -23.09
C THR A 150 -14.03 31.18 -22.69
N ASP A 151 -14.59 31.68 -21.59
CA ASP A 151 -14.31 33.00 -21.01
C ASP A 151 -13.21 32.94 -19.91
N GLY A 152 -12.56 31.80 -19.70
CA GLY A 152 -11.57 31.60 -18.63
C GLY A 152 -12.17 31.49 -17.23
N ASN A 153 -13.48 31.24 -17.13
CA ASN A 153 -14.16 31.05 -15.84
C ASN A 153 -13.93 29.62 -15.34
N LEU A 154 -13.56 29.46 -14.06
CA LEU A 154 -13.42 28.14 -13.46
C LEU A 154 -14.79 27.59 -13.03
N ILE A 155 -15.15 26.43 -13.56
CA ILE A 155 -16.37 25.69 -13.21
C ILE A 155 -15.94 24.42 -12.48
N SER A 156 -16.48 24.17 -11.30
CA SER A 156 -16.21 22.94 -10.55
C SER A 156 -17.51 22.20 -10.25
N ALA A 157 -17.55 20.90 -10.56
CA ALA A 157 -18.60 19.99 -10.18
C ALA A 157 -18.06 19.05 -9.09
N LEU A 158 -18.62 19.14 -7.89
CA LEU A 158 -18.29 18.25 -6.77
C LEU A 158 -19.40 17.23 -6.57
N VAL A 159 -19.02 15.95 -6.61
CA VAL A 159 -19.88 14.82 -6.25
C VAL A 159 -19.41 14.27 -4.91
N LEU A 160 -20.29 14.35 -3.92
CA LEU A 160 -20.12 13.73 -2.60
C LEU A 160 -20.91 12.42 -2.57
N THR A 161 -20.29 11.35 -2.07
CA THR A 161 -20.94 10.05 -1.87
C THR A 161 -20.65 9.53 -0.47
N GLU A 162 -21.70 9.21 0.28
CA GLU A 162 -21.66 8.47 1.54
C GLU A 162 -22.75 7.39 1.49
N GLU A 163 -22.50 6.15 1.94
CA GLU A 163 -23.53 5.12 2.12
C GLU A 163 -23.15 4.11 3.22
N LEU A 164 -23.80 4.19 4.38
CA LEU A 164 -23.64 3.24 5.51
C LEU A 164 -24.85 2.29 5.57
N LYS A 165 -24.68 0.97 5.83
CA LYS A 165 -25.82 0.03 5.97
C LYS A 165 -25.56 -1.26 6.79
N LYS A 166 -26.49 -1.62 7.69
CA LYS A 166 -27.01 -2.99 8.04
C LYS A 166 -28.21 -2.91 9.02
N SER A 167 -29.15 -3.87 9.14
CA SER A 167 -29.34 -5.17 8.46
C SER A 167 -30.83 -5.49 8.18
N ALA A 168 -31.06 -6.49 7.31
CA ALA A 168 -32.39 -6.97 6.96
C ALA A 168 -32.92 -7.97 8.00
N GLY A 169 -33.89 -7.53 8.80
CA GLY A 169 -34.69 -8.40 9.65
C GLY A 169 -36.13 -8.53 9.16
N SER A 170 -36.41 -9.39 8.17
CA SER A 170 -37.58 -10.31 8.18
C SER A 170 -37.69 -11.19 6.93
N GLU A 171 -37.20 -12.43 7.02
CA GLU A 171 -37.95 -13.59 6.50
C GLU A 171 -38.37 -14.40 7.73
N LYS A 172 -39.58 -14.15 8.26
CA LYS A 172 -40.18 -15.02 9.28
C LYS A 172 -40.96 -16.13 8.57
N SER A 173 -40.34 -17.31 8.48
CA SER A 173 -41.07 -18.58 8.40
C SER A 173 -41.09 -19.23 9.78
N SER A 174 -42.31 -19.35 10.32
CA SER A 174 -42.80 -20.33 11.31
C SER A 174 -41.82 -20.91 12.35
N SER A 175 -41.85 -20.40 13.57
CA SER A 175 -42.38 -21.12 14.74
C SER A 175 -42.17 -20.33 16.03
N ASP A 176 -43.17 -20.43 16.89
CA ASP A 176 -43.38 -19.79 18.19
C ASP A 176 -42.42 -20.33 19.26
N TRP A 177 -41.90 -19.44 20.12
CA TRP A 177 -42.03 -19.44 21.58
C TRP A 177 -41.07 -18.40 22.17
N SER A 178 -41.66 -17.53 22.98
CA SER A 178 -41.17 -16.25 23.48
C SER A 178 -39.79 -16.25 24.15
N GLN A 179 -38.95 -15.31 23.72
CA GLN A 179 -38.09 -14.55 24.61
C GLN A 179 -38.05 -13.10 24.11
N ASP A 180 -38.67 -12.23 24.90
CA ASP A 180 -38.74 -10.79 24.75
C ASP A 180 -37.49 -10.19 25.40
N ASP A 181 -36.50 -9.85 24.55
CA ASP A 181 -35.54 -8.78 24.79
C ASP A 181 -35.67 -7.86 23.56
N SER A 182 -36.64 -6.95 23.63
CA SER A 182 -36.92 -5.97 22.59
C SER A 182 -35.84 -4.88 22.56
N GLU A 183 -34.69 -5.17 21.94
CA GLU A 183 -33.78 -4.17 21.35
C GLU A 183 -33.81 -4.33 19.82
N GLY A 184 -34.97 -4.03 19.24
CA GLY A 184 -35.15 -3.93 17.80
C GLY A 184 -34.92 -2.50 17.31
N GLU A 185 -33.70 -1.99 17.44
CA GLU A 185 -33.26 -0.76 16.74
C GLU A 185 -32.14 -1.10 15.74
N GLU A 186 -32.49 -1.86 14.71
CA GLU A 186 -31.73 -1.83 13.46
C GLU A 186 -32.50 -0.99 12.45
N GLU A 187 -31.95 0.15 12.06
CA GLU A 187 -31.48 0.38 10.68
C GLU A 187 -30.92 1.81 10.55
N CYS A 188 -29.60 1.96 10.37
CA CYS A 188 -29.01 3.22 9.92
C CYS A 188 -28.61 3.11 8.44
N VAL A 189 -29.24 3.93 7.58
CA VAL A 189 -28.85 4.10 6.17
C VAL A 189 -28.77 5.58 5.82
N VAL A 190 -27.57 6.14 5.78
CA VAL A 190 -27.35 7.50 5.29
C VAL A 190 -26.77 7.44 3.89
N VAL A 191 -27.52 7.97 2.90
CA VAL A 191 -27.02 8.19 1.53
C VAL A 191 -27.09 9.67 1.17
N MET A 192 -25.99 10.40 1.36
CA MET A 192 -25.92 11.80 0.92
C MET A 192 -25.27 11.87 -0.47
N ARG A 193 -26.10 12.05 -1.52
CA ARG A 193 -25.65 12.37 -2.88
C ARG A 193 -25.96 13.84 -3.17
N ARG A 194 -24.99 14.72 -2.94
CA ARG A 194 -25.06 16.13 -3.33
C ARG A 194 -24.12 16.39 -4.49
N VAL A 195 -24.65 17.04 -5.52
CA VAL A 195 -23.87 17.61 -6.63
C VAL A 195 -23.85 19.11 -6.44
N VAL A 196 -22.67 19.68 -6.20
CA VAL A 196 -22.49 21.13 -6.12
C VAL A 196 -21.83 21.59 -7.41
N PHE A 197 -22.47 22.54 -8.09
CA PHE A 197 -21.90 23.23 -9.23
C PHE A 197 -21.51 24.65 -8.79
N THR A 198 -20.24 24.98 -8.89
CA THR A 198 -19.71 26.32 -8.60
C THR A 198 -19.10 26.91 -9.86
N LYS A 199 -19.45 28.15 -10.20
CA LYS A 199 -18.80 28.93 -11.27
C LYS A 199 -18.11 30.14 -10.65
N ILE A 200 -16.79 30.19 -10.75
CA ILE A 200 -15.97 31.33 -10.36
C ILE A 200 -15.76 32.15 -11.63
N HIS A 201 -16.30 33.37 -11.63
CA HIS A 201 -16.11 34.28 -12.74
C HIS A 201 -14.70 34.85 -12.72
N ASN A 202 -14.06 34.87 -13.89
CA ASN A 202 -12.77 35.51 -14.07
C ASN A 202 -12.94 37.03 -13.86
N PRO A 203 -12.30 37.62 -12.84
CA PRO A 203 -12.48 39.03 -12.56
C PRO A 203 -11.75 39.92 -13.59
N ASN A 204 -12.27 41.13 -13.80
CA ASN A 204 -11.65 42.13 -14.69
C ASN A 204 -10.31 42.70 -14.18
N PHE A 205 -9.75 42.14 -13.11
CA PHE A 205 -8.48 42.55 -12.51
C PHE A 205 -7.57 41.33 -12.41
N GLU A 206 -6.25 41.54 -12.52
CA GLU A 206 -5.28 40.45 -12.43
C GLU A 206 -5.34 39.83 -11.02
N VAL A 207 -5.79 38.57 -10.96
CA VAL A 207 -5.71 37.75 -9.76
C VAL A 207 -4.47 36.87 -9.87
N PRO A 208 -3.56 36.92 -8.89
CA PRO A 208 -2.44 36.00 -8.82
C PRO A 208 -2.90 34.54 -8.90
N GLU A 209 -2.20 33.72 -9.69
CA GLU A 209 -2.58 32.32 -9.94
C GLU A 209 -2.72 31.50 -8.64
N ASN A 210 -1.86 31.76 -7.66
CA ASN A 210 -1.95 31.15 -6.33
C ASN A 210 -3.25 31.50 -5.59
N ALA A 211 -3.80 32.70 -5.78
CA ALA A 211 -5.06 33.09 -5.17
C ALA A 211 -6.27 32.38 -5.82
N LEU A 212 -6.21 32.10 -7.13
CA LEU A 212 -7.24 31.29 -7.81
C LEU A 212 -7.18 29.82 -7.35
N ILE A 213 -5.97 29.27 -7.22
CA ILE A 213 -5.75 27.92 -6.69
C ILE A 213 -6.28 27.82 -5.27
N ASP A 214 -5.92 28.76 -4.38
CA ASP A 214 -6.40 28.82 -3.00
C ASP A 214 -7.94 28.86 -2.91
N ILE A 215 -8.59 29.65 -3.77
CA ILE A 215 -10.06 29.72 -3.82
C ILE A 215 -10.64 28.37 -4.26
N SER A 216 -10.08 27.74 -5.30
CA SER A 216 -10.52 26.43 -5.78
C SER A 216 -10.33 25.32 -4.74
N GLU A 217 -9.22 25.37 -4.00
CA GLU A 217 -8.87 24.42 -2.96
C GLU A 217 -9.80 24.60 -1.75
N ARG A 218 -10.05 25.85 -1.34
CA ARG A 218 -11.01 26.18 -0.27
C ARG A 218 -12.43 25.71 -0.58
N VAL A 219 -12.88 25.88 -1.83
CA VAL A 219 -14.20 25.38 -2.28
C VAL A 219 -14.25 23.84 -2.16
N THR A 220 -13.14 23.17 -2.48
CA THR A 220 -13.03 21.71 -2.38
C THR A 220 -12.97 21.24 -0.92
N GLN A 221 -12.20 21.92 -0.06
CA GLN A 221 -12.08 21.62 1.36
C GLN A 221 -13.40 21.81 2.12
N TRP A 222 -14.24 22.77 1.73
CA TRP A 222 -15.54 22.98 2.38
C TRP A 222 -16.47 21.77 2.24
N ALA A 223 -16.36 21.03 1.13
CA ALA A 223 -17.12 19.80 0.93
C ALA A 223 -16.70 18.71 1.93
N LYS A 224 -15.41 18.61 2.26
CA LYS A 224 -14.89 17.74 3.32
C LYS A 224 -15.41 18.15 4.71
N VAL A 225 -15.44 19.45 5.01
CA VAL A 225 -15.98 19.95 6.29
C VAL A 225 -17.46 19.61 6.44
N MET A 226 -18.25 19.69 5.35
CA MET A 226 -19.65 19.27 5.38
C MET A 226 -19.79 17.78 5.67
N MET A 227 -18.99 16.92 5.03
CA MET A 227 -19.00 15.47 5.28
C MET A 227 -18.64 15.15 6.74
N GLN A 228 -17.56 15.75 7.25
CA GLN A 228 -17.16 15.57 8.65
C GLN A 228 -18.27 16.01 9.62
N ALA A 229 -18.91 17.16 9.38
CA ALA A 229 -20.00 17.62 10.25
C ALA A 229 -21.22 16.70 10.21
N ILE A 230 -21.50 16.05 9.07
CA ILE A 230 -22.56 15.05 8.95
C ILE A 230 -22.17 13.79 9.72
N GLN A 231 -20.94 13.32 9.56
CA GLN A 231 -20.41 12.16 10.28
C GLN A 231 -20.43 12.37 11.79
N ASP A 232 -19.98 13.54 12.27
CA ASP A 232 -20.04 13.90 13.69
C ASP A 232 -21.49 13.88 14.23
N VAL A 233 -22.48 14.27 13.42
CA VAL A 233 -23.91 14.22 13.80
C VAL A 233 -24.42 12.78 13.84
N ILE A 234 -23.99 11.92 12.92
CA ILE A 234 -24.36 10.50 12.90
C ILE A 234 -23.73 9.76 14.10
N ASP A 235 -22.45 10.02 14.35
CA ASP A 235 -21.67 9.41 15.43
C ASP A 235 -22.16 9.87 16.82
N THR A 236 -22.82 11.03 16.92
CA THR A 236 -23.41 11.53 18.18
C THR A 236 -24.84 11.05 18.44
N GLN A 237 -25.51 10.45 17.43
CA GLN A 237 -26.87 9.92 17.53
C GLN A 237 -26.91 8.38 17.59
N SER A 238 -25.76 7.71 17.46
CA SER A 238 -25.58 6.25 17.66
C SER A 238 -25.06 5.95 19.06
#